data_AF-A0A916CKU5-F1
#
_entry.id   AF-A0A916CKU5-F1
#
_cell.length_a   1.000
_cell.length_b   1.000
_cell.length_c   1.000
_cell.angle_alpha   90.00
_cell.angle_beta   90.00
_cell.angle_gamma   90.00
#
_symmetry.space_group_name_H-M   'P 1'
#
loop_
_entity.id
_entity.type
_entity.pdbx_description
1 polymer ?
#
loop_
_entity_poly.entity_id
_entity_poly.type
_entity_poly.pdbx_seq_one_letter_code
_entity_poly.pdbx_strand_id
1 'polypeptide(L)'
;MNTSRFALTNCRLVLPDTVTQDKSIVIECGKIAGITDEGALGSDVEKIDVGGRIVTPGLIDIHTHGAVGHTFNDPTAEAFDAITRENARRGVTSLLATLATAPIPDLARCFDFCRAWMKKSHAGAQILGAHLESPYINPAQKGALDPANIRLPNDGSVDAILEHRDVLKIFVLAPELPGALDLVAKLARAGIIPAAGHSSAKDEHILAAMRVGLRHVTHIWSAMSSVV
;
A
#
# COMPACT_ATOMS: atom_id res chain seq x y z
N MET A 1 -11.52 24.84 0.31
CA MET A 1 -11.65 23.90 -0.82
C MET A 1 -11.21 24.65 -2.06
N ASN A 2 -10.24 24.13 -2.80
CA ASN A 2 -9.71 24.80 -3.99
C ASN A 2 -10.80 24.74 -5.08
N THR A 3 -11.41 25.88 -5.40
CA THR A 3 -12.49 26.02 -6.39
C THR A 3 -11.96 26.12 -7.82
N SER A 4 -10.70 25.74 -8.07
CA SER A 4 -10.08 25.88 -9.37
C SER A 4 -10.53 24.76 -10.31
N ARG A 5 -11.09 25.16 -11.46
CA ARG A 5 -11.34 24.31 -12.61
C ARG A 5 -10.24 24.56 -13.64
N PHE A 6 -9.49 23.52 -13.99
CA PHE A 6 -8.38 23.60 -14.94
C PHE A 6 -8.30 22.34 -15.79
N ALA A 7 -7.55 22.39 -16.90
CA ALA A 7 -7.32 21.26 -17.78
C ALA A 7 -5.83 21.00 -17.98
N LEU A 8 -5.41 19.73 -17.97
CA LEU A 8 -4.10 19.34 -18.47
C LEU A 8 -4.22 19.10 -19.99
N THR A 9 -3.34 19.74 -20.76
CA THR A 9 -3.37 19.79 -22.24
C THR A 9 -2.01 19.41 -22.82
N ASN A 10 -1.92 19.10 -24.11
CA ASN A 10 -0.70 18.67 -24.80
C ASN A 10 -0.06 17.48 -24.07
N CYS A 11 -0.85 16.43 -23.85
CA CYS A 11 -0.46 15.29 -23.04
C CYS A 11 -0.58 13.97 -23.80
N ARG A 12 0.29 13.02 -23.45
CA ARG A 12 0.09 11.60 -23.77
C ARG A 12 -0.71 10.97 -22.64
N LEU A 13 -2.03 10.94 -22.78
CA LEU A 13 -2.95 10.48 -21.75
C LEU A 13 -3.06 8.95 -21.77
N VAL A 14 -2.72 8.33 -20.64
CA VAL A 14 -2.87 6.88 -20.42
C VAL A 14 -4.26 6.60 -19.86
N LEU A 15 -5.06 5.86 -20.63
CA LEU A 15 -6.38 5.35 -20.28
C LEU A 15 -6.29 3.83 -20.02
N PRO A 16 -7.33 3.18 -19.48
CA PRO A 16 -7.29 1.75 -19.15
C PRO A 16 -6.91 0.84 -20.34
N ASP A 17 -7.22 1.24 -21.56
CA ASP A 17 -7.11 0.44 -22.78
C ASP A 17 -6.24 1.08 -23.87
N THR A 18 -5.86 2.35 -23.74
CA THR A 18 -5.14 3.08 -24.78
C THR A 18 -4.26 4.21 -24.25
N VAL A 19 -3.34 4.67 -25.08
CA VAL A 19 -2.58 5.91 -24.88
C VAL A 19 -2.87 6.84 -26.03
N THR A 20 -3.39 8.04 -25.73
CA THR A 20 -3.81 9.01 -26.76
C THR A 20 -3.16 10.38 -26.60
N GLN A 21 -3.10 11.15 -27.69
CA GLN A 21 -2.47 12.47 -27.79
C GLN A 21 -3.46 13.59 -28.15
N ASP A 22 -4.72 13.25 -28.44
CA ASP A 22 -5.75 14.18 -28.91
C ASP A 22 -6.73 14.61 -27.80
N LYS A 23 -6.46 14.23 -26.55
CA LYS A 23 -7.32 14.50 -25.40
C LYS A 23 -6.67 15.41 -24.36
N SER A 24 -7.53 16.16 -23.68
CA SER A 24 -7.23 16.91 -22.47
C SER A 24 -8.08 16.39 -21.31
N ILE A 25 -7.55 16.47 -20.09
CA ILE A 25 -8.26 16.07 -18.86
C ILE A 25 -8.66 17.30 -18.06
N VAL A 26 -9.96 17.43 -17.74
CA VAL A 26 -10.53 18.53 -16.97
C VAL A 26 -10.66 18.11 -15.52
N ILE A 27 -10.13 18.95 -14.63
CA ILE A 27 -10.14 18.75 -13.18
C ILE A 27 -10.94 19.88 -12.55
N GLU A 28 -11.86 19.50 -11.66
CA GLU A 28 -12.70 20.44 -10.92
C GLU A 28 -12.85 19.95 -9.48
N CYS A 29 -12.61 20.83 -8.51
CA CYS A 29 -12.72 20.53 -7.09
C CYS A 29 -11.99 19.25 -6.67
N GLY A 30 -10.80 18.99 -7.24
CA GLY A 30 -9.97 17.82 -6.94
C GLY A 30 -10.45 16.50 -7.55
N LYS A 31 -11.42 16.54 -8.48
CA LYS A 31 -11.93 15.37 -9.20
C LYS A 31 -11.73 15.55 -10.70
N ILE A 32 -11.61 14.42 -11.41
CA ILE A 32 -11.70 14.41 -12.87
C ILE A 32 -13.15 14.71 -13.24
N ALA A 33 -13.39 15.88 -13.83
CA ALA A 33 -14.70 16.33 -14.30
C ALA A 33 -15.02 15.76 -15.68
N GLY A 34 -14.00 15.48 -16.48
CA GLY A 34 -14.16 14.86 -17.80
C GLY A 34 -12.86 14.78 -18.58
N ILE A 35 -12.94 14.08 -19.71
CA ILE A 35 -11.89 14.02 -20.73
C ILE A 35 -12.53 14.54 -22.01
N THR A 36 -11.85 15.42 -22.72
CA THR A 36 -12.37 16.11 -23.90
C THR A 36 -11.31 16.19 -24.99
N ASP A 37 -11.71 16.42 -26.23
CA ASP A 37 -10.76 16.73 -27.32
C ASP A 37 -10.01 18.03 -27.03
N GLU A 38 -8.73 18.13 -27.39
CA GLU A 38 -7.91 19.33 -27.09
C GLU A 38 -8.53 20.63 -27.65
N GLY A 39 -9.23 20.54 -28.79
CA GLY A 39 -9.92 21.66 -29.44
C GLY A 39 -11.29 22.01 -28.86
N ALA A 40 -11.84 21.17 -27.97
CA ALA A 40 -13.19 21.34 -27.41
C ALA A 40 -13.21 22.07 -26.06
N LEU A 41 -12.04 22.45 -25.52
CA LEU A 41 -11.95 23.23 -24.29
C LEU A 41 -12.36 24.70 -24.51
N GLY A 42 -13.36 25.14 -23.75
CA GLY A 42 -13.76 26.55 -23.68
C GLY A 42 -12.62 27.47 -23.22
N SER A 43 -12.71 28.75 -23.59
CA SER A 43 -11.72 29.78 -23.22
C SER A 43 -11.72 30.14 -21.73
N ASP A 44 -12.75 29.73 -21.00
CA ASP A 44 -12.97 29.95 -19.57
C ASP A 44 -12.22 28.95 -18.68
N VAL A 45 -11.69 27.87 -19.25
CA VAL A 45 -10.93 26.85 -18.51
C VAL A 45 -9.44 27.18 -18.53
N GLU A 46 -8.83 27.28 -17.34
CA GLU A 46 -7.38 27.42 -17.21
C GLU A 46 -6.68 26.19 -17.83
N LYS A 47 -5.71 26.41 -18.71
CA LYS A 47 -4.98 25.35 -19.41
C LYS A 47 -3.57 25.24 -18.85
N ILE A 48 -3.22 24.04 -18.42
CA ILE A 48 -1.86 23.65 -18.04
C ILE A 48 -1.29 22.80 -19.17
N ASP A 49 -0.39 23.38 -19.96
CA ASP A 49 0.35 22.66 -20.99
C ASP A 49 1.42 21.77 -20.33
N VAL A 50 1.31 20.45 -20.48
CA VAL A 50 2.27 19.49 -19.91
C VAL A 50 3.41 19.14 -20.86
N GLY A 51 3.50 19.75 -22.03
CA GLY A 51 4.65 19.68 -22.94
C GLY A 51 4.88 18.31 -23.57
N GLY A 52 3.81 17.62 -23.99
CA GLY A 52 3.87 16.27 -24.59
C GLY A 52 4.21 15.16 -23.59
N ARG A 53 4.25 15.46 -22.28
CA ARG A 53 4.54 14.49 -21.22
C ARG A 53 3.42 13.47 -21.08
N ILE A 54 3.76 12.33 -20.48
CA ILE A 54 2.80 11.29 -20.15
C ILE A 54 2.00 11.73 -18.93
N VAL A 55 0.68 11.65 -19.04
CA VAL A 55 -0.24 11.80 -17.91
C VAL A 55 -0.87 10.43 -17.66
N THR A 56 -0.70 9.94 -16.44
CA THR A 56 -1.14 8.63 -15.99
C THR A 56 -1.94 8.81 -14.70
N PRO A 57 -2.84 7.88 -14.35
CA PRO A 57 -3.28 7.75 -12.97
C PRO A 57 -2.07 7.76 -12.02
N GLY A 58 -2.21 8.41 -10.87
CA GLY A 58 -1.16 8.40 -9.86
C GLY A 58 -0.88 6.97 -9.39
N LEU A 59 0.38 6.68 -9.09
CA LEU A 59 0.78 5.34 -8.69
C LEU A 59 0.25 5.02 -7.29
N ILE A 60 -0.09 3.75 -7.06
CA ILE A 60 -0.50 3.23 -5.76
C ILE A 60 0.60 2.28 -5.28
N ASP A 61 1.32 2.65 -4.23
CA ASP A 61 2.35 1.79 -3.65
C ASP A 61 1.80 1.02 -2.43
N ILE A 62 1.68 -0.30 -2.58
CA ILE A 62 1.10 -1.15 -1.54
C ILE A 62 2.15 -1.68 -0.55
N HIS A 63 3.45 -1.44 -0.76
CA HIS A 63 4.53 -1.93 0.10
C HIS A 63 5.67 -0.90 0.22
N THR A 64 5.50 0.08 1.10
CA THR A 64 6.50 1.10 1.43
C THR A 64 6.70 1.20 2.95
N HIS A 65 7.91 0.94 3.45
CA HIS A 65 8.23 1.06 4.88
C HIS A 65 8.55 2.48 5.34
N GLY A 66 9.04 3.32 4.43
CA GLY A 66 9.61 4.61 4.77
C GLY A 66 10.30 5.30 3.60
N ALA A 67 10.78 6.50 3.85
CA ALA A 67 11.52 7.33 2.91
C ALA A 67 12.26 8.43 3.68
N VAL A 68 13.28 9.04 3.06
CA VAL A 68 14.02 10.21 3.59
C VAL A 68 14.46 10.10 5.05
N GLY A 69 14.87 8.90 5.49
CA GLY A 69 15.36 8.64 6.84
C GLY A 69 14.27 8.36 7.89
N HIS A 70 12.99 8.37 7.50
CA HIS A 70 11.86 8.04 8.37
C HIS A 70 11.22 6.70 8.00
N THR A 71 10.53 6.08 8.96
CA THR A 71 9.78 4.83 8.80
C THR A 71 8.38 4.94 9.42
N PHE A 72 7.41 4.20 8.87
CA PHE A 72 6.08 4.10 9.46
C PHE A 72 6.04 3.34 10.81
N ASN A 73 7.10 2.60 11.15
CA ASN A 73 7.29 2.03 12.49
C ASN A 73 7.62 3.11 13.56
N ASP A 74 7.90 4.35 13.15
CA ASP A 74 8.00 5.51 14.04
C ASP A 74 6.76 6.41 13.85
N PRO A 75 5.69 6.22 14.66
CA PRO A 75 4.38 6.81 14.42
C PRO A 75 4.33 8.29 14.85
N THR A 76 5.06 9.14 14.13
CA THR A 76 5.10 10.59 14.32
C THR A 76 4.55 11.33 13.11
N ALA A 77 4.05 12.56 13.32
CA ALA A 77 3.53 13.39 12.24
C ALA A 77 4.65 13.80 11.27
N GLU A 78 5.86 14.03 11.78
CA GLU A 78 7.05 14.34 10.99
C GLU A 78 7.40 13.19 10.04
N ALA A 79 7.47 11.96 10.57
CA ALA A 79 7.76 10.77 9.76
C ALA A 79 6.72 10.59 8.64
N PHE A 80 5.43 10.60 8.98
CA PHE A 80 4.36 10.39 8.00
C PHE A 80 4.30 11.51 6.95
N ASP A 81 4.48 12.79 7.32
CA ASP A 81 4.53 13.91 6.36
C ASP A 81 5.73 13.79 5.42
N ALA A 82 6.93 13.51 5.96
CA ALA A 82 8.14 13.36 5.18
C ALA A 82 8.03 12.21 4.16
N ILE A 83 7.53 11.05 4.59
CA ILE A 83 7.37 9.87 3.73
C ILE A 83 6.34 10.12 2.63
N THR A 84 5.16 10.64 2.99
CA THR A 84 4.06 10.85 2.03
C THR A 84 4.38 11.93 0.99
N ARG A 85 5.10 12.99 1.37
CA ARG A 85 5.57 14.02 0.43
C ARG A 85 6.61 13.49 -0.55
N GLU A 86 7.59 12.73 -0.07
CA GLU A 86 8.62 12.18 -0.95
C GLU A 86 8.01 11.21 -1.97
N ASN A 87 7.06 10.38 -1.55
CA ASN A 87 6.32 9.48 -2.43
C ASN A 87 5.53 10.26 -3.51
N ALA A 88 4.81 11.31 -3.12
CA ALA A 88 4.11 12.17 -4.07
C ALA A 88 5.04 12.85 -5.08
N ARG A 89 6.22 13.29 -4.64
CA ARG A 89 7.24 13.86 -5.52
C ARG A 89 7.74 12.85 -6.58
N ARG A 90 7.60 11.55 -6.32
CA ARG A 90 7.95 10.45 -7.24
C ARG A 90 6.77 9.90 -8.04
N GLY A 91 5.59 10.53 -7.93
CA GLY A 91 4.38 10.13 -8.67
C GLY A 91 3.49 9.11 -7.96
N VAL A 92 3.82 8.73 -6.72
CA VAL A 92 2.95 7.89 -5.87
C VAL A 92 1.92 8.78 -5.18
N THR A 93 0.66 8.67 -5.57
CA THR A 93 -0.43 9.50 -5.00
C THR A 93 -1.16 8.82 -3.86
N SER A 94 -1.01 7.51 -3.73
CA SER A 94 -1.60 6.75 -2.62
C SER A 94 -0.71 5.60 -2.22
N LEU A 95 -0.73 5.24 -0.94
CA LEU A 95 0.11 4.16 -0.43
C LEU A 95 -0.50 3.43 0.77
N LEU A 96 0.05 2.26 1.08
CA LEU A 96 -0.14 1.59 2.37
C LEU A 96 1.09 1.82 3.26
N ALA A 97 0.85 2.30 4.48
CA ALA A 97 1.90 2.45 5.47
C ALA A 97 2.39 1.06 5.89
N THR A 98 3.58 0.65 5.44
CA THR A 98 4.07 -0.70 5.70
C THR A 98 4.83 -0.75 7.01
N LEU A 99 4.34 -1.57 7.93
CA LEU A 99 4.96 -1.83 9.22
C LEU A 99 5.80 -3.10 9.11
N ALA A 100 7.08 -2.99 9.44
CA ALA A 100 7.94 -4.14 9.68
C ALA A 100 7.60 -4.78 11.05
N THR A 101 8.05 -6.01 11.27
CA THR A 101 7.89 -6.69 12.56
C THR A 101 8.44 -5.87 13.73
N ALA A 102 7.67 -5.83 14.82
CA ALA A 102 7.97 -5.14 16.07
C ALA A 102 7.17 -5.81 17.20
N PRO A 103 7.45 -5.49 18.48
CA PRO A 103 6.59 -5.92 19.57
C PRO A 103 5.11 -5.55 19.32
N ILE A 104 4.19 -6.45 19.64
CA ILE A 104 2.74 -6.25 19.38
C ILE A 104 2.21 -4.91 19.91
N PRO A 105 2.58 -4.45 21.13
CA PRO A 105 2.15 -3.13 21.61
C PRO A 105 2.63 -1.97 20.73
N ASP A 106 3.81 -2.07 20.13
CA ASP A 106 4.34 -1.03 19.24
C ASP A 106 3.62 -1.01 17.89
N LEU A 107 3.29 -2.19 17.35
CA LEU A 107 2.44 -2.29 16.16
C LEU A 107 1.06 -1.67 16.42
N ALA A 108 0.45 -1.93 17.59
CA ALA A 108 -0.82 -1.32 17.97
C ALA A 108 -0.75 0.22 17.97
N ARG A 109 0.32 0.79 18.55
CA ARG A 109 0.58 2.26 18.49
C ARG A 109 0.67 2.77 17.06
N CYS A 110 1.34 2.04 16.17
CA CYS A 110 1.46 2.41 14.76
C CYS A 110 0.10 2.37 14.03
N PHE A 111 -0.72 1.35 14.28
CA PHE A 111 -2.06 1.25 13.72
C PHE A 111 -2.97 2.38 14.19
N ASP A 112 -2.95 2.71 15.48
CA ASP A 112 -3.76 3.80 16.02
C ASP A 112 -3.34 5.16 15.47
N PHE A 113 -2.03 5.39 15.31
CA PHE A 113 -1.53 6.59 14.66
C PHE A 113 -1.95 6.66 13.19
N CYS A 114 -1.79 5.57 12.43
CA CYS A 114 -2.23 5.49 11.03
C CYS A 114 -3.73 5.80 10.91
N ARG A 115 -4.56 5.22 11.78
CA ARG A 115 -6.01 5.48 11.84
C ARG A 115 -6.33 6.95 12.12
N ALA A 116 -5.58 7.60 13.00
CA ALA A 116 -5.74 9.02 13.30
C ALA A 116 -5.26 9.92 12.15
N TRP A 117 -4.16 9.55 11.50
CA TRP A 117 -3.59 10.24 10.34
C TRP A 117 -4.59 10.28 9.18
N MET A 118 -5.20 9.13 8.85
CA MET A 118 -6.16 8.98 7.74
C MET A 118 -7.44 9.82 7.90
N LYS A 119 -7.78 10.27 9.11
CA LYS A 119 -8.96 11.12 9.36
C LYS A 119 -8.73 12.59 9.01
N LYS A 120 -7.49 12.98 8.72
CA LYS A 120 -7.10 14.36 8.42
C LYS A 120 -6.65 14.48 6.98
N SER A 121 -6.82 15.66 6.40
CA SER A 121 -6.24 15.99 5.10
C SER A 121 -4.80 16.39 5.29
N HIS A 122 -3.91 15.82 4.48
CA HIS A 122 -2.48 16.15 4.46
C HIS A 122 -2.05 16.42 3.01
N ALA A 123 -0.93 17.12 2.84
CA ALA A 123 -0.29 17.18 1.55
C ALA A 123 0.51 15.88 1.30
N GLY A 124 0.79 15.57 0.04
CA GLY A 124 1.52 14.36 -0.33
C GLY A 124 0.60 13.17 -0.64
N ALA A 125 1.17 11.96 -0.63
CA ALA A 125 0.47 10.74 -0.95
C ALA A 125 -0.57 10.39 0.13
N GLN A 126 -1.76 9.96 -0.29
CA GLN A 126 -2.81 9.53 0.62
C GLN A 126 -2.50 8.14 1.19
N ILE A 127 -2.55 8.00 2.52
CA ILE A 127 -2.47 6.69 3.17
C ILE A 127 -3.84 6.01 3.11
N LEU A 128 -3.93 4.84 2.49
CA LEU A 128 -5.17 4.06 2.32
C LEU A 128 -5.39 3.03 3.43
N GLY A 129 -4.41 2.85 4.30
CA GLY A 129 -4.38 1.89 5.39
C GLY A 129 -2.96 1.42 5.68
N ALA A 130 -2.86 0.32 6.41
CA ALA A 130 -1.59 -0.29 6.75
C ALA A 130 -1.37 -1.62 6.02
N HIS A 131 -0.12 -1.90 5.69
CA HIS A 131 0.38 -3.21 5.29
C HIS A 131 1.26 -3.72 6.43
N LEU A 132 0.94 -4.88 7.00
CA LEU A 132 1.78 -5.49 8.02
C LEU A 132 2.68 -6.58 7.41
N GLU A 133 3.97 -6.29 7.30
CA GLU A 133 5.01 -7.30 7.09
C GLU A 133 5.29 -7.98 8.44
N SER A 134 4.48 -9.00 8.73
CA SER A 134 4.14 -9.38 10.10
C SER A 134 5.25 -10.12 10.87
N PRO A 135 5.08 -10.28 12.20
CA PRO A 135 5.87 -11.20 13.00
C PRO A 135 5.82 -12.68 12.59
N TYR A 136 4.79 -13.10 11.83
CA TYR A 136 4.48 -14.52 11.58
C TYR A 136 5.14 -15.06 10.31
N ILE A 137 6.47 -14.97 10.30
CA ILE A 137 7.32 -15.28 9.16
C ILE A 137 8.33 -16.38 9.50
N ASN A 138 8.88 -17.03 8.48
CA ASN A 138 9.86 -18.09 8.69
C ASN A 138 11.22 -17.48 9.11
N PRO A 139 11.80 -17.86 10.26
CA PRO A 139 13.09 -17.34 10.71
C PRO A 139 14.23 -17.52 9.68
N ALA A 140 14.21 -18.60 8.89
CA ALA A 140 15.21 -18.83 7.85
C ALA A 140 15.11 -17.83 6.68
N GLN A 141 13.97 -17.15 6.55
CA GLN A 141 13.67 -16.16 5.52
C GLN A 141 13.45 -14.78 6.12
N LYS A 142 14.02 -14.50 7.29
CA LYS A 142 13.80 -13.22 8.00
C LYS A 142 14.31 -11.99 7.22
N GLY A 143 15.30 -12.14 6.34
CA GLY A 143 15.96 -11.01 5.69
C GLY A 143 16.43 -9.96 6.71
N ALA A 144 15.98 -8.72 6.50
CA ALA A 144 16.28 -7.56 7.34
C ALA A 144 15.43 -7.44 8.62
N LEU A 145 14.44 -8.33 8.80
CA LEU A 145 13.55 -8.28 9.96
C LEU A 145 14.27 -8.75 11.23
N ASP A 146 13.94 -8.09 12.35
CA ASP A 146 14.51 -8.40 13.66
C ASP A 146 13.99 -9.76 14.16
N PRO A 147 14.86 -10.77 14.31
CA PRO A 147 14.45 -12.10 14.75
C PRO A 147 13.85 -12.12 16.16
N ALA A 148 14.15 -11.12 17.01
CA ALA A 148 13.60 -11.05 18.37
C ALA A 148 12.08 -10.88 18.41
N ASN A 149 11.50 -10.39 17.31
CA ASN A 149 10.06 -10.14 17.19
C ASN A 149 9.33 -11.24 16.40
N ILE A 150 10.02 -12.26 15.90
CA ILE A 150 9.39 -13.33 15.12
C ILE A 150 8.53 -14.23 16.03
N ARG A 151 7.34 -14.58 15.52
CA ARG A 151 6.27 -15.26 16.25
C ARG A 151 5.67 -16.40 15.42
N LEU A 152 4.91 -17.28 16.05
CA LEU A 152 4.20 -18.35 15.37
C LEU A 152 2.71 -17.99 15.21
N PRO A 153 2.07 -18.28 14.06
CA PRO A 153 0.66 -17.91 13.85
C PRO A 153 -0.32 -18.39 14.94
N ASN A 154 -0.02 -19.52 15.60
CA ASN A 154 -0.88 -20.16 16.61
C ASN A 154 -0.58 -19.77 18.06
N ASP A 155 0.29 -18.79 18.32
CA ASP A 155 0.66 -18.40 19.69
C ASP A 155 -0.35 -17.48 20.40
N GLY A 156 -1.48 -17.17 19.75
CA GLY A 156 -2.57 -16.35 20.28
C GLY A 156 -2.37 -14.84 20.19
N SER A 157 -1.17 -14.36 19.83
CA SER A 157 -0.89 -12.92 19.77
C SER A 157 -1.60 -12.19 18.64
N VAL A 158 -2.05 -12.93 17.62
CA VAL A 158 -2.64 -12.33 16.41
C VAL A 158 -3.99 -11.67 16.65
N ASP A 159 -4.73 -12.13 17.66
CA ASP A 159 -6.04 -11.58 17.97
C ASP A 159 -5.94 -10.08 18.36
N ALA A 160 -4.86 -9.68 19.04
CA ALA A 160 -4.57 -8.27 19.35
C ALA A 160 -4.28 -7.44 18.09
N ILE A 161 -3.60 -7.99 17.08
CA ILE A 161 -3.39 -7.29 15.80
C ILE A 161 -4.73 -7.14 15.06
N LEU A 162 -5.59 -8.17 15.10
CA LEU A 162 -6.89 -8.17 14.41
C LEU A 162 -7.91 -7.18 15.00
N GLU A 163 -7.66 -6.64 16.20
CA GLU A 163 -8.42 -5.49 16.73
C GLU A 163 -8.29 -4.24 15.84
N HIS A 164 -7.24 -4.16 15.02
CA HIS A 164 -6.95 -3.05 14.10
C HIS A 164 -7.36 -3.34 12.63
N ARG A 165 -8.28 -4.30 12.40
CA ARG A 165 -8.75 -4.68 11.06
C ARG A 165 -9.38 -3.55 10.24
N ASP A 166 -9.78 -2.45 10.86
CA ASP A 166 -10.33 -1.28 10.16
C ASP A 166 -9.27 -0.52 9.34
N VAL A 167 -8.02 -0.50 9.83
CA VAL A 167 -6.89 0.17 9.17
C VAL A 167 -5.99 -0.80 8.39
N LEU A 168 -5.86 -2.05 8.87
CA LEU A 168 -5.03 -3.08 8.24
C LEU A 168 -5.65 -3.58 6.92
N LYS A 169 -4.87 -3.59 5.83
CA LYS A 169 -5.33 -3.96 4.48
C LYS A 169 -4.64 -5.20 3.94
N ILE A 170 -3.33 -5.32 4.15
CA ILE A 170 -2.51 -6.45 3.71
C ILE A 170 -1.74 -6.99 4.90
N PHE A 171 -1.69 -8.30 5.03
CA PHE A 171 -0.97 -8.98 6.10
C PHE A 171 -0.10 -10.09 5.52
N VAL A 172 1.22 -9.97 5.66
CA VAL A 172 2.20 -10.96 5.21
C VAL A 172 2.37 -12.04 6.25
N LEU A 173 2.40 -13.31 5.84
CA LEU A 173 2.74 -14.43 6.71
C LEU A 173 3.41 -15.55 5.91
N ALA A 174 4.12 -16.42 6.63
CA ALA A 174 4.69 -17.65 6.06
C ALA A 174 3.66 -18.80 6.15
N PRO A 175 3.08 -19.26 5.03
CA PRO A 175 1.94 -20.18 5.02
C PRO A 175 2.30 -21.62 5.45
N GLU A 176 3.58 -21.97 5.51
CA GLU A 176 4.06 -23.26 6.00
C GLU A 176 4.13 -23.37 7.53
N LEU A 177 3.96 -22.26 8.25
CA LEU A 177 4.07 -22.25 9.71
C LEU A 177 2.83 -22.88 10.39
N PRO A 178 3.00 -23.49 11.58
CA PRO A 178 1.88 -23.99 12.38
C PRO A 178 0.81 -22.93 12.63
N GLY A 179 -0.45 -23.24 12.28
CA GLY A 179 -1.60 -22.33 12.43
C GLY A 179 -1.76 -21.28 11.32
N ALA A 180 -0.87 -21.25 10.33
CA ALA A 180 -0.93 -20.26 9.26
C ALA A 180 -2.22 -20.34 8.43
N LEU A 181 -2.72 -21.55 8.12
CA LEU A 181 -3.95 -21.71 7.35
C LEU A 181 -5.19 -21.15 8.07
N ASP A 182 -5.28 -21.35 9.38
CA ASP A 182 -6.36 -20.78 10.19
C ASP A 182 -6.25 -19.25 10.22
N LEU A 183 -5.03 -18.72 10.33
CA LEU A 183 -4.78 -17.27 10.28
C LEU A 183 -5.16 -16.68 8.91
N VAL A 184 -4.77 -17.32 7.81
CA VAL A 184 -5.17 -16.91 6.45
C VAL A 184 -6.70 -16.84 6.34
N ALA A 185 -7.40 -17.87 6.82
CA ALA A 185 -8.86 -17.91 6.81
C ALA A 185 -9.49 -16.81 7.68
N LYS A 186 -8.91 -16.54 8.86
CA LYS A 186 -9.33 -15.45 9.75
C LYS A 186 -9.17 -14.08 9.06
N LEU A 187 -8.01 -13.82 8.46
CA LEU A 187 -7.70 -12.57 7.74
C LEU A 187 -8.66 -12.35 6.58
N ALA A 188 -8.88 -13.36 5.75
CA ALA A 188 -9.79 -13.29 4.60
C ALA A 188 -11.24 -12.98 5.04
N ARG A 189 -11.74 -13.63 6.12
CA ARG A 189 -13.06 -13.33 6.69
C ARG A 189 -13.16 -11.92 7.28
N ALA A 190 -12.04 -11.37 7.76
CA ALA A 190 -11.97 -10.02 8.29
C ALA A 190 -11.83 -8.93 7.19
N GLY A 191 -11.77 -9.31 5.92
CA GLY A 191 -11.59 -8.39 4.79
C GLY A 191 -10.15 -7.88 4.64
N ILE A 192 -9.18 -8.56 5.27
CA ILE A 192 -7.75 -8.28 5.14
C ILE A 192 -7.17 -9.24 4.09
N ILE A 193 -6.34 -8.74 3.18
CA ILE A 193 -5.69 -9.54 2.15
C ILE A 193 -4.52 -10.31 2.77
N PRO A 194 -4.58 -11.65 2.87
CA PRO A 194 -3.45 -12.44 3.31
C PRO A 194 -2.45 -12.55 2.16
N ALA A 195 -1.18 -12.26 2.45
CA ALA A 195 -0.07 -12.32 1.51
C ALA A 195 0.99 -13.32 1.98
N ALA A 196 1.55 -14.10 1.06
CA ALA A 196 2.67 -14.99 1.35
C ALA A 196 4.00 -14.24 1.14
N GLY A 197 4.90 -14.32 2.10
CA GLY A 197 6.23 -13.70 2.04
C GLY A 197 7.09 -14.16 3.21
N HIS A 198 8.39 -13.93 3.15
CA HIS A 198 9.36 -14.37 4.17
C HIS A 198 9.15 -15.84 4.57
N SER A 199 9.11 -16.70 3.55
CA SER A 199 8.56 -18.04 3.64
C SER A 199 9.43 -19.04 2.89
N SER A 200 9.62 -20.22 3.48
CA SER A 200 10.22 -21.40 2.85
C SER A 200 9.14 -22.37 2.35
N ALA A 201 7.91 -21.88 2.13
CA ALA A 201 6.79 -22.68 1.68
C ALA A 201 7.05 -23.34 0.33
N LYS A 202 6.78 -24.63 0.27
CA LYS A 202 6.63 -25.37 -1.00
C LYS A 202 5.22 -25.17 -1.58
N ASP A 203 5.06 -25.54 -2.84
CA ASP A 203 3.81 -25.48 -3.61
C ASP A 203 2.59 -25.99 -2.82
N GLU A 204 2.73 -27.11 -2.10
CA GLU A 204 1.64 -27.70 -1.31
C GLU A 204 1.09 -26.75 -0.23
N HIS A 205 1.95 -25.97 0.43
CA HIS A 205 1.55 -24.99 1.44
C HIS A 205 0.85 -23.80 0.80
N ILE A 206 1.38 -23.30 -0.32
CA ILE A 206 0.78 -22.18 -1.07
C ILE A 206 -0.61 -22.58 -1.59
N LEU A 207 -0.73 -23.74 -2.22
CA LEU A 207 -2.00 -24.26 -2.73
C LEU A 207 -3.02 -24.46 -1.61
N ALA A 208 -2.60 -24.98 -0.45
CA ALA A 208 -3.46 -25.09 0.72
C ALA A 208 -3.93 -23.71 1.23
N ALA A 209 -3.02 -22.74 1.32
CA ALA A 209 -3.33 -21.37 1.76
C ALA A 209 -4.26 -20.65 0.78
N MET A 210 -4.09 -20.83 -0.54
CA MET A 210 -4.98 -20.27 -1.57
C MET A 210 -6.43 -20.75 -1.41
N ARG A 211 -6.62 -22.03 -1.03
CA ARG A 211 -7.96 -22.61 -0.79
C ARG A 211 -8.69 -21.94 0.38
N VAL A 212 -7.96 -21.44 1.36
CA VAL A 212 -8.53 -20.81 2.57
C VAL A 212 -8.49 -19.27 2.56
N GLY A 213 -7.97 -18.65 1.49
CA GLY A 213 -8.11 -17.21 1.29
C GLY A 213 -6.84 -16.42 1.01
N LEU A 214 -5.67 -17.06 0.83
CA LEU A 214 -4.45 -16.37 0.39
C LEU A 214 -4.66 -15.77 -1.01
N ARG A 215 -4.36 -14.49 -1.20
CA ARG A 215 -4.62 -13.76 -2.48
C ARG A 215 -3.46 -12.91 -2.98
N HIS A 216 -2.35 -12.87 -2.26
CA HIS A 216 -1.20 -12.06 -2.64
C HIS A 216 0.12 -12.76 -2.32
N VAL A 217 1.19 -12.31 -2.99
CA VAL A 217 2.57 -12.72 -2.74
C VAL A 217 3.41 -11.45 -2.64
N THR A 218 4.13 -11.30 -1.54
CA THR A 218 4.92 -10.11 -1.22
C THR A 218 6.28 -10.18 -1.89
N HIS A 219 6.69 -9.14 -2.62
CA HIS A 219 8.01 -8.99 -3.30
C HIS A 219 8.59 -10.30 -3.89
N ILE A 220 7.98 -10.78 -4.97
CA ILE A 220 8.39 -12.00 -5.69
C ILE A 220 9.93 -12.11 -5.81
N TRP A 221 10.46 -13.28 -5.45
CA TRP A 221 11.88 -13.68 -5.32
C TRP A 221 12.59 -13.32 -4.01
N SER A 222 12.28 -12.20 -3.36
CA SER A 222 12.96 -11.82 -2.12
C SER A 222 12.43 -12.60 -0.91
N ALA A 223 13.32 -13.23 -0.14
CA ALA A 223 12.97 -13.99 1.07
C ALA A 223 11.90 -15.07 0.83
N MET A 224 12.09 -15.86 -0.24
CA MET A 224 11.21 -16.95 -0.64
C MET A 224 11.98 -18.27 -0.79
N SER A 225 11.28 -19.39 -0.66
CA SER A 225 11.82 -20.71 -1.01
C SER A 225 12.44 -20.67 -2.41
N SER A 226 13.64 -21.24 -2.56
CA SER A 226 14.49 -21.27 -3.77
C SER A 226 15.35 -20.04 -4.07
N VAL A 227 15.31 -18.99 -3.24
CA VAL A 227 16.28 -17.88 -3.31
C VAL A 227 16.81 -17.61 -1.89
N VAL A 228 18.09 -17.91 -1.67
CA VAL A 228 18.85 -17.39 -0.52
C VAL A 228 19.56 -16.13 -0.99
#